data_AF-K0VCR1-F1
#
_entry.id   AF-K0VCR1-F1
#
_cell.length_a   1.000
_cell.length_b   1.000
_cell.length_c   1.000
_cell.angle_alpha   90.00
_cell.angle_beta   90.00
_cell.angle_gamma   90.00
#
_symmetry.space_group_name_H-M   'P 1'
#
loop_
_entity.id
_entity.type
_entity.pdbx_description
1 polymer ?
#
loop_
_entity_poly.entity_id
_entity_poly.type
_entity_poly.pdbx_seq_one_letter_code
_entity_poly.pdbx_strand_id
1 'polypeptide(L)' 'DRLDFTAIGPAVNLVSRLEGLCKPLGRSVLISGAVAANTGSALTPLGEHALRGIAESCAVFALPED' A
#
# COMPACT_ATOMS: atom_id res chain seq x y z
N ASP A 1 -7.84 -17.97 -28.49
CA ASP A 1 -7.97 -16.59 -27.98
C ASP A 1 -7.58 -16.49 -26.53
N ARG A 2 -6.78 -15.48 -26.19
CA ARG A 2 -6.47 -15.10 -24.80
C ARG A 2 -7.19 -13.79 -24.51
N LEU A 3 -8.09 -13.81 -23.53
CA LEU A 3 -8.67 -12.59 -22.96
C LEU A 3 -7.86 -12.22 -21.71
N ASP A 4 -7.33 -11.00 -21.70
CA ASP A 4 -6.66 -10.43 -20.54
C ASP A 4 -7.66 -9.53 -19.78
N PHE A 5 -7.86 -9.79 -18.49
CA PHE A 5 -8.64 -8.94 -17.60
C PHE A 5 -7.67 -8.08 -16.78
N THR A 6 -7.77 -6.76 -16.94
CA THR A 6 -6.92 -5.80 -16.21
C THR A 6 -7.76 -4.93 -15.28
N ALA A 7 -7.20 -4.61 -14.12
CA ALA A 7 -7.73 -3.54 -13.28
C ALA A 7 -7.09 -2.22 -13.70
N ILE A 8 -7.90 -1.16 -13.86
CA ILE A 8 -7.44 0.19 -14.17
C ILE A 8 -8.13 1.15 -13.19
N GLY A 9 -7.36 2.05 -12.57
CA GLY A 9 -7.93 3.12 -11.75
C GLY A 9 -7.01 3.63 -10.63
N PRO A 10 -7.50 4.58 -9.81
CA PRO A 10 -6.75 5.22 -8.74
C PRO A 10 -6.14 4.24 -7.73
N ALA A 11 -6.83 3.15 -7.42
CA ALA A 11 -6.33 2.13 -6.50
C ALA A 11 -5.07 1.43 -7.03
N VAL A 12 -4.99 1.16 -8.35
CA VAL A 12 -3.81 0.55 -8.97
C VAL A 12 -2.62 1.52 -8.94
N ASN A 13 -2.88 2.81 -9.18
CA ASN A 13 -1.86 3.85 -9.04
C ASN A 13 -1.35 3.94 -7.60
N LEU A 14 -2.26 3.94 -6.61
CA LEU A 14 -1.90 3.95 -5.19
C LEU A 14 -0.99 2.78 -4.83
N VAL A 15 -1.34 1.56 -5.24
CA VAL A 15 -0.53 0.36 -5.00
C VAL A 15 0.86 0.51 -5.60
N SER A 16 0.97 1.00 -6.84
CA SER A 16 2.27 1.25 -7.47
C SER A 16 3.12 2.29 -6.72
N ARG A 17 2.51 3.33 -6.14
CA ARG A 17 3.25 4.30 -5.33
C ARG A 17 3.65 3.74 -3.96
N LEU A 18 2.76 2.98 -3.35
CA LEU A 18 3.01 2.35 -2.06
C LEU A 18 4.12 1.30 -2.16
N GLU A 19 4.14 0.48 -3.21
CA GLU A 19 5.22 -0.49 -3.46
C GLU A 19 6.59 0.20 -3.54
N GLY A 20 6.66 1.37 -4.16
CA GLY A 20 7.89 2.18 -4.19
C GLY A 20 8.43 2.58 -2.82
N LEU A 21 7.62 2.53 -1.76
CA LEU A 21 8.04 2.78 -0.38
C LEU A 21 8.62 1.55 0.33
N CYS A 22 8.46 0.34 -0.22
CA CYS A 22 8.97 -0.88 0.40
C CYS A 22 10.48 -0.81 0.64
N LYS A 23 11.25 -0.42 -0.39
CA LYS A 23 12.71 -0.29 -0.30
C LYS A 23 13.19 0.75 0.72
N PRO A 24 12.74 2.02 0.68
CA PRO A 24 13.20 3.02 1.65
C PRO A 24 12.74 2.73 3.09
N LEU A 25 11.61 2.03 3.28
CA LEU A 25 11.13 1.64 4.61
C LEU A 25 11.68 0.30 5.09
N GLY A 26 12.47 -0.40 4.26
CA GLY A 26 13.05 -1.70 4.61
C GLY A 26 12.02 -2.81 4.85
N ARG A 27 10.85 -2.71 4.20
CA ARG A 27 9.74 -3.67 4.37
C ARG A 27 9.44 -4.37 3.06
N SER A 28 9.18 -5.67 3.13
CA SER A 28 8.74 -6.48 1.97
C SER A 28 7.26 -6.29 1.64
N VAL A 29 6.44 -5.98 2.66
CA VAL A 29 4.99 -5.81 2.53
C VAL A 29 4.59 -4.52 3.20
N LEU A 30 3.88 -3.68 2.45
CA LEU A 30 3.23 -2.47 2.93
C LEU A 30 1.73 -2.54 2.66
N ILE A 31 0.96 -1.99 3.59
CA ILE A 31 -0.49 -2.05 3.61
C ILE A 31 -1.01 -0.62 3.75
N SER A 32 -1.92 -0.21 2.88
CA SER A 32 -2.57 1.10 2.97
C SER A 32 -3.58 1.13 4.12
N GLY A 33 -3.87 2.32 4.65
CA GLY A 33 -4.88 2.50 5.69
C GLY A 33 -6.25 1.93 5.35
N ALA A 34 -6.67 2.04 4.08
CA ALA A 34 -7.93 1.46 3.62
C ALA A 34 -7.97 -0.07 3.77
N VAL A 35 -6.87 -0.76 3.50
CA VAL A 35 -6.77 -2.22 3.69
C VAL A 35 -6.60 -2.56 5.17
N ALA A 36 -5.80 -1.79 5.91
CA ALA A 36 -5.59 -1.98 7.34
C ALA A 36 -6.90 -1.88 8.14
N ALA A 37 -7.82 -1.00 7.74
CA ALA A 37 -9.14 -0.85 8.38
C ALA A 37 -10.06 -2.07 8.20
N ASN A 38 -9.77 -2.95 7.25
CA ASN A 38 -10.60 -4.10 6.89
C ASN A 38 -9.95 -5.44 7.24
N THR A 39 -8.81 -5.45 7.94
CA THR A 39 -8.13 -6.68 8.38
C THR A 39 -8.17 -6.84 9.89
N GLY A 40 -8.26 -8.09 10.35
CA GLY A 40 -8.11 -8.47 11.76
C GLY A 40 -6.66 -8.78 12.16
N SER A 41 -5.72 -8.73 11.22
CA SER A 41 -4.30 -9.02 11.48
C SER A 41 -3.67 -7.93 12.32
N ALA A 42 -2.74 -8.30 13.21
CA ALA A 42 -1.87 -7.34 13.87
C ALA A 42 -0.96 -6.68 12.83
N LEU A 43 -0.88 -5.34 12.87
CA LEU A 43 -0.08 -4.53 11.95
C LEU A 43 0.77 -3.52 12.71
N THR A 44 1.97 -3.25 12.21
CA THR A 44 2.84 -2.20 12.72
C THR A 44 2.62 -0.91 11.94
N PRO A 45 2.18 0.19 12.58
CA PRO A 45 2.01 1.48 11.91
C PRO A 45 3.38 2.08 11.55
N LEU A 46 3.51 2.56 10.31
CA LEU A 46 4.70 3.25 9.79
C LEU A 46 4.47 4.74 9.53
N GLY A 47 3.30 5.26 9.93
CA GLY A 47 2.92 6.66 9.81
C GLY A 47 2.25 7.01 8.48
N GLU A 48 2.10 8.31 8.24
CA GLU A 48 1.49 8.91 7.05
C GLU A 48 2.55 9.27 6.02
N HIS A 49 2.34 8.88 4.76
CA HIS A 49 3.29 9.13 3.66
C HIS A 49 2.62 9.86 2.51
N ALA A 50 3.23 10.96 2.06
CA ALA A 50 2.82 11.64 0.85
C ALA A 50 3.24 10.81 -0.38
N LEU A 51 2.27 10.45 -1.22
CA LEU A 51 2.53 9.65 -2.42
C LEU A 51 2.43 10.52 -3.67
N ARG A 52 3.42 10.42 -4.55
CA ARG A 52 3.47 11.23 -5.78
C ARG A 52 2.21 11.03 -6.62
N GLY A 53 1.46 12.12 -6.83
CA GLY A 53 0.24 12.13 -7.64
C GLY A 53 -1.00 11.65 -6.90
N ILE A 54 -0.92 11.44 -5.58
CA ILE A 54 -2.06 11.25 -4.68
C ILE A 54 -2.17 12.53 -3.84
N ALA A 55 -3.36 13.12 -3.80
CA ALA A 55 -3.58 14.41 -3.15
C ALA A 55 -3.47 14.31 -1.62
N GLU A 56 -3.95 13.21 -1.05
CA GLU A 56 -3.96 12.96 0.39
C GLU A 56 -2.78 12.06 0.79
N SER A 57 -2.26 12.29 2.00
CA SER A 57 -1.31 11.36 2.60
C SER A 57 -1.95 10.00 2.82
N CYS A 58 -1.16 8.95 2.70
CA CYS A 58 -1.59 7.58 2.91
C CYS A 58 -1.01 7.04 4.21
N ALA A 59 -1.87 6.58 5.12
CA ALA A 59 -1.46 5.77 6.25
C ALA A 59 -0.82 4.48 5.75
N VAL A 60 0.39 4.19 6.20
CA VAL A 60 1.14 2.99 5.82
C VAL A 60 1.36 2.10 7.05
N PHE A 61 1.16 0.81 6.84
CA PHE A 61 1.35 -0.24 7.83
C PHE A 61 2.23 -1.33 7.23
N ALA A 62 2.87 -2.10 8.09
CA ALA A 62 3.58 -3.32 7.72
C ALA A 62 3.11 -4.50 8.57
N LEU A 63 3.45 -5.70 8.13
CA LEU A 63 3.37 -6.88 8.98
C LEU A 63 4.35 -6.70 10.17
N PRO A 64 4.01 -7.27 11.34
CA PRO A 64 4.95 -7.39 12.46
C PRO A 64 6.22 -8.09 11.99
N GLU A 65 7.37 -7.64 12.48
CA GLU A 65 8.62 -8.39 12.34
C GLU A 65 8.57 -9.58 13.32
N ASP A 66 9.10 -10.74 12.91
CA ASP A 66 9.25 -11.92 13.78
C ASP A 66 10.28 -11.69 14.89
#